data_AF-A0A6G4ZU27-F1
#
_entry.id   AF-A0A6G4ZU27-F1
#
_cell.length_a   1.000
_cell.length_b   1.000
_cell.length_c   1.000
_cell.angle_alpha   90.00
_cell.angle_beta   90.00
_cell.angle_gamma   90.00
#
_symmetry.space_group_name_H-M   'P 1'
#
loop_
_entity.id
_entity.type
_entity.pdbx_description
1 polymer ?
#
loop_
_entity_poly.entity_id
_entity_poly.type
_entity_poly.pdbx_seq_one_letter_code
_entity_poly.pdbx_strand_id
1 'polypeptide(L)'
;MKKAWYSKFVFLLYIFLHSCSTTETAKAEEFLEGFLFQESGCYTLFGDKPITSMLIFRGKMEDSSLEDLSSEALKTLAFVDYKTAENFEAWKKVSKKLHMHNFFFVDIPLQNDPTCSSVYFVNIEETKKVFEEYFDLFHAKLKISNWEILLHELKKPNENLWNVLFSDHYLAGLLYGFGQENIETFCRKDKNRIFSESFEDVASKRNFPIPIYAISKKDKTSSKYREQREKIKKKYKSKRILEVTLQTLEK
;
A
#
# COMPACT_ATOMS: atom_id res chain seq x y z
N MET A 1 21.00 4.03 -27.86
CA MET A 1 19.64 3.41 -27.84
C MET A 1 18.72 3.90 -26.71
N LYS A 2 19.16 4.15 -25.46
CA LYS A 2 18.28 4.57 -24.35
C LYS A 2 17.47 5.88 -24.55
N LYS A 3 18.01 6.87 -25.29
CA LYS A 3 17.33 8.16 -25.52
C LYS A 3 16.06 8.06 -26.38
N ALA A 4 16.05 7.19 -27.40
CA ALA A 4 14.91 7.06 -28.31
C ALA A 4 13.70 6.37 -27.63
N TRP A 5 13.97 5.42 -26.73
CA TRP A 5 12.91 4.72 -25.99
C TRP A 5 12.25 5.63 -24.94
N TYR A 6 13.04 6.45 -24.24
CA TYR A 6 12.53 7.43 -23.27
C TYR A 6 11.61 8.46 -23.94
N SER A 7 11.97 8.93 -25.14
CA SER A 7 11.14 9.89 -25.88
C SER A 7 9.78 9.30 -26.31
N LYS A 8 9.73 8.03 -26.71
CA LYS A 8 8.47 7.36 -27.07
C LYS A 8 7.58 7.13 -25.86
N PHE A 9 8.18 6.71 -24.74
CA PHE A 9 7.44 6.47 -23.50
C PHE A 9 6.82 7.75 -22.95
N VAL A 10 7.60 8.84 -22.87
CA VAL A 10 7.10 10.15 -22.40
C VAL A 10 5.96 10.65 -23.31
N PHE A 11 6.06 10.41 -24.62
CA PHE A 11 5.01 10.77 -25.56
C PHE A 11 3.73 9.93 -25.39
N LEU A 12 3.86 8.61 -25.16
CA LEU A 12 2.72 7.75 -24.88
C LEU A 12 2.05 8.11 -23.54
N LEU A 13 2.84 8.39 -22.51
CA LEU A 13 2.35 8.84 -21.21
C LEU A 13 1.62 10.19 -21.35
N TYR A 14 2.15 11.10 -22.16
CA TYR A 14 1.52 12.38 -22.45
C TYR A 14 0.17 12.19 -23.14
N ILE A 15 0.10 11.40 -24.23
CA ILE A 15 -1.16 11.08 -24.92
C ILE A 15 -2.14 10.43 -23.95
N PHE A 16 -1.66 9.48 -23.15
CA PHE A 16 -2.46 8.76 -22.18
C PHE A 16 -3.09 9.71 -21.15
N LEU A 17 -2.31 10.60 -20.55
CA LEU A 17 -2.81 11.60 -19.60
C LEU A 17 -3.79 12.59 -20.24
N HIS A 18 -3.62 12.92 -21.52
CA HIS A 18 -4.56 13.77 -22.27
C HIS A 18 -5.84 13.04 -22.70
N SER A 19 -5.82 11.70 -22.71
CA SER A 19 -7.01 10.89 -23.01
C SER A 19 -7.97 10.74 -21.81
N CYS A 20 -7.49 11.00 -20.60
CA CYS A 20 -8.31 11.07 -19.40
C CYS A 20 -8.81 12.49 -19.18
N SER A 21 -9.97 12.64 -18.54
CA SER A 21 -10.41 13.99 -18.14
C SER A 21 -9.40 14.60 -17.15
N THR A 22 -9.26 15.93 -17.20
CA THR A 22 -8.41 16.67 -16.26
C THR A 22 -8.82 16.41 -14.81
N THR A 23 -10.13 16.27 -14.57
CA THR A 23 -10.70 15.93 -13.27
C THR A 23 -10.32 14.53 -12.80
N GLU A 24 -10.43 13.49 -13.63
CA GLU A 24 -10.04 12.13 -13.23
C GLU A 24 -8.54 12.02 -12.94
N THR A 25 -7.73 12.73 -13.72
CA THR A 25 -6.27 12.77 -13.54
C THR A 25 -5.90 13.43 -12.20
N ALA A 26 -6.56 14.53 -11.85
CA ALA A 26 -6.36 15.20 -10.57
C ALA A 26 -6.77 14.31 -9.38
N LYS A 27 -7.93 13.66 -9.46
CA LYS A 27 -8.43 12.72 -8.44
C LYS A 27 -7.49 11.52 -8.25
N ALA A 28 -7.01 10.93 -9.35
CA ALA A 28 -6.04 9.84 -9.28
C ALA A 28 -4.71 10.29 -8.65
N GLU A 29 -4.26 11.51 -8.93
CA GLU A 29 -3.06 12.07 -8.31
C GLU A 29 -3.24 12.32 -6.81
N GLU A 30 -4.41 12.79 -6.38
CA GLU A 30 -4.77 12.96 -4.96
C GLU A 30 -4.81 11.63 -4.21
N PHE A 31 -5.43 10.58 -4.80
CA PHE A 31 -5.38 9.22 -4.24
C PHE A 31 -3.93 8.76 -4.06
N LEU A 32 -3.10 8.90 -5.10
CA LEU A 32 -1.71 8.47 -5.05
C LEU A 32 -0.89 9.27 -4.03
N GLU A 33 -1.18 10.54 -3.83
CA GLU A 33 -0.50 11.34 -2.80
C GLU A 33 -0.77 10.79 -1.39
N GLY A 34 -2.05 10.54 -1.07
CA GLY A 34 -2.43 9.89 0.19
C GLY A 34 -1.82 8.48 0.31
N PHE A 35 -2.08 7.62 -0.68
CA PHE A 35 -1.65 6.22 -0.65
C PHE A 35 -0.12 6.05 -0.57
N LEU A 36 0.64 6.83 -1.35
CA LEU A 36 2.09 6.66 -1.39
C LEU A 36 2.78 7.26 -0.17
N PHE A 37 2.30 8.39 0.35
CA PHE A 37 3.01 9.15 1.37
C PHE A 37 2.36 9.07 2.75
N GLN A 38 1.06 8.89 2.90
CA GLN A 38 0.43 8.67 4.20
C GLN A 38 0.55 7.19 4.59
N GLU A 39 0.21 6.27 3.68
CA GLU A 39 0.23 4.81 3.93
C GLU A 39 1.59 4.15 3.64
N SER A 40 2.62 4.94 3.34
CA SER A 40 3.95 4.44 2.99
C SER A 40 3.98 3.56 1.72
N GLY A 41 3.02 3.70 0.81
CA GLY A 41 2.99 2.97 -0.46
C GLY A 41 4.21 3.23 -1.36
N CYS A 42 4.90 4.36 -1.17
CA CYS A 42 6.13 4.66 -1.89
C CYS A 42 7.27 3.67 -1.60
N TYR A 43 7.32 3.04 -0.42
CA TYR A 43 8.32 1.99 -0.14
C TYR A 43 7.97 0.67 -0.82
N THR A 44 6.70 0.42 -1.12
CA THR A 44 6.30 -0.72 -1.96
C THR A 44 6.65 -0.45 -3.42
N LEU A 45 6.41 0.77 -3.89
CA LEU A 45 6.64 1.15 -5.29
C LEU A 45 8.13 1.29 -5.66
N PHE A 46 8.98 1.80 -4.76
CA PHE A 46 10.39 2.10 -5.05
C PHE A 46 11.39 1.40 -4.14
N GLY A 47 10.91 0.76 -3.09
CA GLY A 47 11.73 0.13 -2.07
C GLY A 47 11.57 -1.38 -2.11
N ASP A 48 11.68 -1.98 -0.93
CA ASP A 48 11.60 -3.41 -0.71
C ASP A 48 10.47 -3.79 0.27
N LYS A 49 9.48 -2.91 0.42
CA LYS A 49 8.28 -3.21 1.22
C LYS A 49 7.35 -4.11 0.39
N PRO A 50 6.98 -5.32 0.84
CA PRO A 50 6.19 -6.23 0.01
C PRO A 50 4.78 -5.73 -0.27
N ILE A 51 4.06 -5.33 0.78
CA ILE A 51 2.66 -4.94 0.68
C ILE A 51 2.43 -3.61 1.40
N THR A 52 1.54 -2.79 0.85
CA THR A 52 0.91 -1.66 1.55
C THR A 52 -0.61 -1.79 1.44
N SER A 53 -1.34 -1.38 2.49
CA SER A 53 -2.80 -1.35 2.51
C SER A 53 -3.31 0.04 2.81
N MET A 54 -4.52 0.35 2.34
CA MET A 54 -5.29 1.53 2.73
C MET A 54 -6.74 1.13 2.94
N LEU A 55 -7.38 1.64 3.99
CA LEU A 55 -8.82 1.48 4.19
C LEU A 55 -9.56 2.51 3.35
N ILE A 56 -10.61 2.08 2.64
CA ILE A 56 -11.46 2.94 1.81
C ILE A 56 -12.91 2.79 2.26
N PHE A 57 -13.56 3.92 2.52
CA PHE A 57 -14.99 4.02 2.83
C PHE A 57 -15.78 4.50 1.60
N ARG A 58 -16.79 3.72 1.19
CA ARG A 58 -17.70 3.96 0.05
C ARG A 58 -19.14 4.28 0.49
N GLY A 59 -19.43 4.26 1.78
CA GLY A 59 -20.74 4.60 2.30
C GLY A 59 -21.03 6.09 2.14
N LYS A 60 -22.29 6.49 2.27
CA LYS A 60 -22.62 7.90 2.49
C LYS A 60 -22.43 8.21 3.97
N MET A 61 -21.93 9.40 4.30
CA MET A 61 -21.85 9.84 5.71
C MET A 61 -23.23 9.84 6.39
N GLU A 62 -24.29 10.04 5.61
CA GLU A 62 -25.69 10.03 6.07
C GLU A 62 -26.20 8.62 6.37
N ASP A 63 -25.65 7.60 5.69
CA ASP A 63 -26.07 6.19 5.84
C ASP A 63 -25.29 5.48 6.97
N SER A 64 -24.15 6.03 7.38
CA SER A 64 -23.48 5.60 8.61
C SER A 64 -24.18 6.27 9.80
N SER A 65 -25.10 5.58 10.46
CA SER A 65 -25.37 5.88 11.86
C SER A 65 -24.05 5.69 12.60
N LEU A 66 -23.30 6.78 12.78
CA LEU A 66 -22.06 6.78 13.58
C LEU A 66 -22.31 6.23 14.99
N GLU A 67 -23.57 6.17 15.41
CA GLU A 67 -24.07 5.58 16.65
C GLU A 67 -23.95 4.04 16.72
N ASP A 68 -23.95 3.31 15.59
CA ASP A 68 -23.85 1.84 15.55
C ASP A 68 -22.43 1.31 15.31
N LEU A 69 -21.51 2.20 14.93
CA LEU A 69 -20.10 1.86 14.79
C LEU A 69 -19.46 1.79 16.17
N SER A 70 -18.69 0.72 16.43
CA SER A 70 -17.91 0.65 17.65
C SER A 70 -16.99 1.87 17.75
N SER A 71 -16.70 2.33 18.96
CA SER A 71 -15.80 3.47 19.19
C SER A 71 -14.41 3.28 18.54
N GLU A 72 -13.96 2.04 18.38
CA GLU A 72 -12.77 1.66 17.61
C GLU A 72 -12.93 1.86 16.09
N ALA A 73 -14.09 1.49 15.52
CA ALA A 73 -14.38 1.72 14.11
C ALA A 73 -14.48 3.21 13.78
N LEU A 74 -15.10 4.01 14.66
CA LEU A 74 -15.17 5.48 14.52
C LEU A 74 -13.78 6.13 14.57
N LYS A 75 -12.89 5.70 15.47
CA LYS A 75 -11.50 6.19 15.51
C LYS A 75 -10.74 5.84 14.23
N THR A 76 -11.00 4.66 13.67
CA THR A 76 -10.35 4.21 12.44
C THR A 76 -10.88 4.99 11.23
N LEU A 77 -12.18 5.27 11.20
CA LEU A 77 -12.85 6.03 10.14
C LEU A 77 -12.61 7.54 10.20
N ALA A 78 -12.34 8.11 11.38
CA ALA A 78 -12.01 9.54 11.54
C ALA A 78 -10.79 9.98 10.72
N PHE A 79 -9.95 9.03 10.29
CA PHE A 79 -8.80 9.27 9.41
C PHE A 79 -9.06 8.97 7.93
N VAL A 80 -10.19 8.34 7.58
CA VAL A 80 -10.50 7.95 6.20
C VAL A 80 -11.25 9.08 5.51
N ASP A 81 -10.56 9.84 4.68
CA ASP A 81 -11.17 10.86 3.82
C ASP A 81 -12.19 10.20 2.88
N TYR A 82 -13.45 10.64 2.93
CA TYR A 82 -14.55 10.15 2.10
C TYR A 82 -14.26 10.27 0.59
N LYS A 83 -13.41 11.22 0.19
CA LYS A 83 -12.97 11.35 -1.21
C LYS A 83 -12.04 10.23 -1.65
N THR A 84 -11.46 9.48 -0.71
CA THR A 84 -10.50 8.40 -1.01
C THR A 84 -11.12 7.35 -1.94
N ALA A 85 -12.39 6.99 -1.74
CA ALA A 85 -13.10 6.05 -2.61
C ALA A 85 -13.26 6.56 -4.04
N GLU A 86 -13.76 7.79 -4.18
CA GLU A 86 -13.93 8.42 -5.49
C GLU A 86 -12.58 8.55 -6.22
N ASN A 87 -11.56 8.99 -5.49
CA ASN A 87 -10.20 9.16 -6.00
C ASN A 87 -9.56 7.81 -6.38
N PHE A 88 -9.83 6.75 -5.62
CA PHE A 88 -9.41 5.39 -5.96
C PHE A 88 -10.10 4.86 -7.23
N GLU A 89 -11.39 5.13 -7.42
CA GLU A 89 -12.09 4.76 -8.65
C GLU A 89 -11.54 5.51 -9.86
N ALA A 90 -11.17 6.79 -9.71
CA ALA A 90 -10.44 7.53 -10.72
C ALA A 90 -9.08 6.87 -11.03
N TRP A 91 -8.32 6.50 -9.99
CA TRP A 91 -7.06 5.74 -10.15
C TRP A 91 -7.26 4.41 -10.88
N LYS A 92 -8.31 3.64 -10.59
CA LYS A 92 -8.64 2.39 -11.31
C LYS A 92 -8.85 2.64 -12.79
N LYS A 93 -9.54 3.71 -13.17
CA LYS A 93 -9.74 4.05 -14.59
C LYS A 93 -8.44 4.40 -15.30
N VAL A 94 -7.56 5.13 -14.63
CA VAL A 94 -6.22 5.46 -15.13
C VAL A 94 -5.38 4.18 -15.26
N SER A 95 -5.29 3.38 -14.20
CA SER A 95 -4.42 2.19 -14.15
C SER A 95 -4.85 1.05 -15.07
N LYS A 96 -6.11 0.98 -15.51
CA LYS A 96 -6.61 -0.05 -16.46
C LYS A 96 -5.82 -0.18 -17.75
N LYS A 97 -5.13 0.87 -18.20
CA LYS A 97 -4.32 0.83 -19.44
C LYS A 97 -2.85 0.50 -19.20
N LEU A 98 -2.44 0.35 -17.94
CA LEU A 98 -1.05 0.07 -17.57
C LEU A 98 -0.82 -1.43 -17.52
N HIS A 99 0.35 -1.84 -18.01
CA HIS A 99 0.84 -3.20 -17.82
C HIS A 99 1.73 -3.24 -16.56
N MET A 100 1.11 -3.50 -15.42
CA MET A 100 1.81 -3.60 -14.14
C MET A 100 2.42 -4.99 -13.96
N HIS A 101 3.59 -5.23 -14.55
CA HIS A 101 4.21 -6.56 -14.52
C HIS A 101 4.66 -7.00 -13.13
N ASN A 102 5.18 -6.05 -12.33
CA ASN A 102 5.79 -6.31 -11.03
C ASN A 102 4.87 -5.94 -9.85
N PHE A 103 3.68 -5.44 -10.14
CA PHE A 103 2.78 -4.91 -9.13
C PHE A 103 1.32 -5.26 -9.43
N PHE A 104 0.51 -5.33 -8.39
CA PHE A 104 -0.94 -5.32 -8.56
C PHE A 104 -1.63 -4.63 -7.39
N PHE A 105 -2.84 -4.17 -7.66
CA PHE A 105 -3.80 -3.74 -6.65
C PHE A 105 -4.86 -4.82 -6.48
N VAL A 106 -5.31 -5.03 -5.26
CA VAL A 106 -6.51 -5.83 -4.98
C VAL A 106 -7.37 -5.11 -3.95
N ASP A 107 -8.68 -5.16 -4.17
CA ASP A 107 -9.69 -4.48 -3.37
C ASP A 107 -10.50 -5.55 -2.64
N ILE A 108 -10.41 -5.57 -1.30
CA ILE A 108 -11.00 -6.60 -0.44
C ILE A 108 -12.07 -5.95 0.45
N PRO A 109 -13.37 -6.18 0.18
CA PRO A 109 -14.44 -5.73 1.07
C PRO A 109 -14.26 -6.27 2.49
N LEU A 110 -14.66 -5.50 3.51
CA LEU A 110 -14.68 -6.01 4.88
C LEU A 110 -15.92 -6.87 5.11
N GLN A 111 -15.75 -8.05 5.75
CA GLN A 111 -16.83 -9.02 5.97
C GLN A 111 -18.10 -8.42 6.59
N ASN A 112 -17.90 -7.53 7.56
CA ASN A 112 -18.96 -6.99 8.40
C ASN A 112 -19.45 -5.62 7.93
N ASP A 113 -18.80 -5.04 6.93
CA ASP A 113 -19.17 -3.72 6.41
C ASP A 113 -18.83 -3.63 4.91
N PRO A 114 -19.80 -3.86 4.01
CA PRO A 114 -19.58 -3.78 2.57
C PRO A 114 -19.32 -2.34 2.08
N THR A 115 -19.57 -1.33 2.93
CA THR A 115 -19.21 0.06 2.61
C THR A 115 -17.72 0.31 2.82
N CYS A 116 -17.01 -0.56 3.53
CA CYS A 116 -15.58 -0.50 3.73
C CYS A 116 -14.85 -1.55 2.90
N SER A 117 -13.66 -1.20 2.41
CA SER A 117 -12.73 -2.19 1.86
C SER A 117 -11.28 -1.85 2.18
N SER A 118 -10.45 -2.88 2.26
CA SER A 118 -8.99 -2.73 2.28
C SER A 118 -8.47 -2.83 0.84
N VAL A 119 -7.82 -1.77 0.37
CA VAL A 119 -7.08 -1.78 -0.89
C VAL A 119 -5.63 -2.12 -0.60
N TYR A 120 -5.15 -3.23 -1.15
CA TYR A 120 -3.77 -3.66 -1.05
C TYR A 120 -3.02 -3.35 -2.35
N PHE A 121 -1.80 -2.84 -2.20
CA PHE A 121 -0.82 -2.69 -3.26
C PHE A 121 0.35 -3.61 -2.99
N VAL A 122 0.62 -4.51 -3.93
CA VAL A 122 1.57 -5.61 -3.77
C VAL A 122 2.72 -5.44 -4.76
N ASN A 123 3.95 -5.51 -4.26
CA ASN A 123 5.16 -5.70 -5.05
C ASN A 123 5.45 -7.20 -5.16
N ILE A 124 5.23 -7.76 -6.35
CA ILE A 124 5.27 -9.20 -6.62
C ILE A 124 6.62 -9.81 -6.22
N GLU A 125 7.72 -9.16 -6.60
CA GLU A 125 9.07 -9.68 -6.36
C GLU A 125 9.44 -9.65 -4.88
N GLU A 126 9.08 -8.59 -4.16
CA GLU A 126 9.38 -8.48 -2.73
C GLU A 126 8.47 -9.39 -1.89
N THR A 127 7.21 -9.56 -2.28
CA THR A 127 6.31 -10.54 -1.66
C THR A 127 6.78 -11.96 -1.88
N LYS A 128 7.25 -12.27 -3.10
CA LYS A 128 7.85 -13.58 -3.40
C LYS A 128 9.03 -13.87 -2.48
N LYS A 129 9.99 -12.95 -2.32
CA LYS A 129 11.15 -13.13 -1.43
C LYS A 129 10.72 -13.45 -0.01
N VAL A 130 9.71 -12.76 0.51
CA VAL A 130 9.17 -13.04 1.86
C VAL A 130 8.56 -14.43 1.93
N PHE A 131 7.82 -14.87 0.92
CA PHE A 131 7.29 -16.23 0.93
C PHE A 131 8.36 -17.31 0.80
N GLU A 132 9.41 -17.08 0.00
CA GLU A 132 10.53 -18.00 -0.13
C GLU A 132 11.33 -18.10 1.18
N GLU A 133 11.62 -16.96 1.82
CA GLU A 133 12.40 -16.89 3.06
C GLU A 133 11.65 -17.52 4.25
N TYR A 134 10.33 -17.32 4.33
CA TYR A 134 9.50 -17.77 5.47
C TYR A 134 8.49 -18.87 5.08
N PHE A 135 8.79 -19.66 4.04
CA PHE A 135 7.85 -20.62 3.46
C PHE A 135 7.25 -21.57 4.49
N ASP A 136 8.08 -22.17 5.35
CA ASP A 136 7.64 -23.14 6.37
C ASP A 136 6.57 -22.55 7.31
N LEU A 137 6.71 -21.27 7.64
CA LEU A 137 5.75 -20.56 8.49
C LEU A 137 4.41 -20.36 7.78
N PHE A 138 4.44 -19.90 6.52
CA PHE A 138 3.24 -19.76 5.70
C PHE A 138 2.57 -21.11 5.43
N HIS A 139 3.35 -22.16 5.13
CA HIS A 139 2.86 -23.53 4.95
C HIS A 139 2.14 -24.04 6.20
N ALA A 140 2.75 -23.89 7.37
CA ALA A 140 2.18 -24.35 8.63
C ALA A 140 0.82 -23.70 8.93
N LYS A 141 0.68 -22.41 8.62
CA LYS A 141 -0.51 -21.59 8.90
C LYS A 141 -1.61 -21.72 7.85
N LEU A 142 -1.24 -21.73 6.57
CA LEU A 142 -2.19 -21.67 5.45
C LEU A 142 -2.45 -23.02 4.77
N LYS A 143 -1.64 -24.05 5.10
CA LYS A 143 -1.69 -25.37 4.45
C LYS A 143 -1.50 -25.32 2.94
N ILE A 144 -0.72 -24.37 2.45
CA ILE A 144 -0.40 -24.19 1.03
C ILE A 144 0.78 -25.06 0.62
N SER A 145 0.75 -25.69 -0.55
CA SER A 145 1.84 -26.56 -1.00
C SER A 145 3.01 -25.81 -1.63
N ASN A 146 2.81 -24.58 -2.11
CA ASN A 146 3.85 -23.78 -2.76
C ASN A 146 3.51 -22.27 -2.74
N TRP A 147 4.53 -21.39 -2.78
CA TRP A 147 4.37 -19.94 -2.71
C TRP A 147 3.76 -19.33 -3.99
N GLU A 148 3.98 -19.93 -5.16
CA GLU A 148 3.39 -19.45 -6.43
C GLU A 148 1.86 -19.49 -6.38
N ILE A 149 1.30 -20.53 -5.76
CA ILE A 149 -0.14 -20.67 -5.56
C ILE A 149 -0.62 -19.53 -4.65
N LEU A 150 0.08 -19.27 -3.55
CA LEU A 150 -0.27 -18.17 -2.65
C LEU A 150 -0.26 -16.83 -3.38
N LEU A 151 0.81 -16.53 -4.14
CA LEU A 151 0.93 -15.27 -4.87
C LEU A 151 -0.14 -15.13 -5.97
N HIS A 152 -0.53 -16.23 -6.62
CA HIS A 152 -1.64 -16.24 -7.55
C HIS A 152 -2.99 -15.97 -6.87
N GLU A 153 -3.24 -16.60 -5.72
CA GLU A 153 -4.47 -16.37 -4.95
C GLU A 153 -4.56 -14.95 -4.39
N LEU A 154 -3.43 -14.30 -4.04
CA LEU A 154 -3.42 -12.90 -3.63
C LEU A 154 -3.91 -11.93 -4.71
N LYS A 155 -3.76 -12.27 -6.00
CA LYS A 155 -4.28 -11.43 -7.08
C LYS A 155 -5.82 -11.43 -7.15
N LYS A 156 -6.47 -12.36 -6.46
CA LYS A 156 -7.92 -12.50 -6.42
C LYS A 156 -8.47 -11.81 -5.16
N PRO A 157 -9.71 -11.31 -5.21
CA PRO A 157 -10.38 -10.80 -4.02
C PRO A 157 -10.87 -11.95 -3.12
N ASN A 158 -9.93 -12.77 -2.61
CA ASN A 158 -10.20 -13.90 -1.73
C ASN A 158 -10.15 -13.46 -0.27
N GLU A 159 -11.28 -12.96 0.23
CA GLU A 159 -11.40 -12.40 1.56
C GLU A 159 -10.86 -13.33 2.67
N ASN A 160 -11.16 -14.63 2.59
CA ASN A 160 -10.71 -15.61 3.58
C ASN A 160 -9.18 -15.68 3.66
N LEU A 161 -8.51 -15.71 2.52
CA LEU A 161 -7.04 -15.74 2.49
C LEU A 161 -6.45 -14.47 3.10
N TRP A 162 -6.96 -13.31 2.70
CA TRP A 162 -6.50 -12.02 3.22
C TRP A 162 -6.76 -11.91 4.74
N ASN A 163 -7.92 -12.33 5.21
CA ASN A 163 -8.26 -12.35 6.64
C ASN A 163 -7.31 -13.26 7.44
N VAL A 164 -6.98 -14.45 6.93
CA VAL A 164 -6.03 -15.34 7.63
C VAL A 164 -4.62 -14.74 7.66
N LEU A 165 -4.16 -14.15 6.56
CA LEU A 165 -2.83 -13.55 6.47
C LEU A 165 -2.66 -12.34 7.41
N PHE A 166 -3.69 -11.49 7.49
CA PHE A 166 -3.61 -10.21 8.20
C PHE A 166 -4.20 -10.24 9.62
N SER A 167 -4.86 -11.34 10.03
CA SER A 167 -5.23 -11.59 11.43
C SER A 167 -4.05 -12.09 12.29
N ASP A 168 -3.06 -12.75 11.68
CA ASP A 168 -1.80 -13.10 12.34
C ASP A 168 -0.81 -11.94 12.23
N HIS A 169 -0.59 -11.21 13.33
CA HIS A 169 0.31 -10.04 13.34
C HIS A 169 1.74 -10.36 12.89
N TYR A 170 2.20 -11.59 13.07
CA TYR A 170 3.55 -11.97 12.65
C TYR A 170 3.62 -12.06 11.13
N LEU A 171 2.68 -12.79 10.51
CA LEU A 171 2.57 -12.88 9.05
C LEU A 171 2.32 -11.51 8.41
N ALA A 172 1.38 -10.75 8.97
CA ALA A 172 1.10 -9.38 8.54
C ALA A 172 2.35 -8.50 8.60
N GLY A 173 3.12 -8.59 9.68
CA GLY A 173 4.31 -7.78 9.86
C GLY A 173 5.43 -8.12 8.88
N LEU A 174 5.57 -9.40 8.51
CA LEU A 174 6.50 -9.83 7.45
C LEU A 174 6.09 -9.22 6.10
N LEU A 175 4.80 -9.32 5.75
CA LEU A 175 4.27 -8.79 4.49
C LEU A 175 4.27 -7.26 4.42
N TYR A 176 4.11 -6.57 5.54
CA TYR A 176 4.29 -5.12 5.62
C TYR A 176 5.76 -4.68 5.70
N GLY A 177 6.70 -5.63 5.72
CA GLY A 177 8.13 -5.37 5.64
C GLY A 177 8.72 -4.74 6.89
N PHE A 178 8.15 -5.02 8.08
CA PHE A 178 8.62 -4.40 9.34
C PHE A 178 9.91 -5.02 9.89
N GLY A 179 10.30 -6.18 9.36
CA GLY A 179 11.50 -6.91 9.75
C GLY A 179 11.32 -7.72 11.02
N GLN A 180 11.94 -8.89 11.07
CA GLN A 180 11.72 -9.92 12.09
C GLN A 180 11.87 -9.40 13.53
N GLU A 181 12.95 -8.67 13.84
CA GLU A 181 13.20 -8.15 15.19
C GLU A 181 12.08 -7.23 15.70
N ASN A 182 11.55 -6.36 14.84
CA ASN A 182 10.45 -5.47 15.19
C ASN A 182 9.15 -6.25 15.41
N ILE A 183 8.87 -7.23 14.55
CA ILE A 183 7.68 -8.08 14.65
C ILE A 183 7.74 -8.88 15.95
N GLU A 184 8.85 -9.53 16.26
CA GLU A 184 9.02 -10.29 17.49
C GLU A 184 8.86 -9.42 18.73
N THR A 185 9.45 -8.21 18.72
CA THR A 185 9.33 -7.30 19.85
C THR A 185 7.88 -6.81 20.00
N PHE A 186 7.19 -6.56 18.89
CA PHE A 186 5.76 -6.24 18.88
C PHE A 186 4.93 -7.38 19.48
N CYS A 187 5.13 -8.62 19.02
CA CYS A 187 4.38 -9.77 19.50
C CYS A 187 4.67 -10.13 20.96
N ARG A 188 5.85 -9.80 21.50
CA ARG A 188 6.22 -10.01 22.91
C ARG A 188 5.66 -8.92 23.85
N LYS A 189 5.50 -7.70 23.36
CA LYS A 189 4.92 -6.60 24.15
C LYS A 189 3.40 -6.73 24.12
N ASP A 190 2.74 -6.27 25.18
CA ASP A 190 1.28 -6.22 25.21
C ASP A 190 0.77 -5.45 23.97
N LYS A 191 -0.09 -6.12 23.18
CA LYS A 191 -0.51 -5.71 21.81
C LYS A 191 -1.24 -4.37 21.77
N ASN A 192 -1.51 -3.78 22.93
CA ASN A 192 -2.22 -2.54 23.15
C ASN A 192 -1.45 -1.27 22.72
N ARG A 193 -0.24 -1.38 22.16
CA ARG A 193 0.53 -0.24 21.65
C ARG A 193 1.04 -0.47 20.23
N ILE A 194 0.14 -0.38 19.25
CA ILE A 194 0.51 -0.05 17.87
C ILE A 194 0.48 1.47 17.78
N PHE A 195 1.64 2.12 17.87
CA PHE A 195 1.74 3.50 17.43
C PHE A 195 2.65 3.49 16.21
N SER A 196 2.30 4.21 15.14
CA SER A 196 3.34 4.71 14.24
C SER A 196 4.07 5.84 14.99
N GLU A 197 5.26 6.25 14.54
CA GLU A 197 5.77 7.55 15.02
C GLU A 197 4.65 8.57 14.81
N SER A 198 4.18 9.22 15.88
CA SER A 198 3.29 10.36 15.77
C SER A 198 4.03 11.39 14.91
N PHE A 199 3.68 11.46 13.63
CA PHE A 199 4.14 12.55 12.79
C PHE A 199 3.35 13.78 13.20
N GLU A 200 4.06 14.75 13.77
CA GLU A 200 3.51 16.08 14.05
C GLU A 200 3.18 16.82 12.73
N ASP A 201 3.77 16.38 11.61
CA ASP A 201 3.58 16.94 10.28
C ASP A 201 2.63 16.12 9.40
N VAL A 202 1.83 16.82 8.58
CA VAL A 202 1.02 16.20 7.50
C VAL A 202 1.96 15.51 6.50
N ALA A 203 1.76 14.20 6.31
CA ALA A 203 2.59 13.43 5.40
C ALA A 203 2.44 13.91 3.94
N SER A 204 3.57 14.03 3.26
CA SER A 204 3.70 14.56 1.89
C SER A 204 4.93 13.97 1.21
N LYS A 205 5.13 14.22 -0.09
CA LYS A 205 6.36 13.81 -0.80
C LYS A 205 7.67 14.35 -0.20
N ARG A 206 7.60 15.39 0.65
CA ARG A 206 8.77 15.98 1.33
C ARG A 206 9.04 15.34 2.68
N ASN A 207 8.00 14.87 3.37
CA ASN A 207 8.10 14.24 4.68
C ASN A 207 7.02 13.17 4.81
N PHE A 208 7.42 11.91 4.97
CA PHE A 208 6.51 10.78 5.04
C PHE A 208 7.04 9.71 6.00
N PRO A 209 6.15 8.87 6.57
CA PRO A 209 6.49 7.94 7.61
C PRO A 209 7.45 6.87 7.15
N ILE A 210 8.11 6.25 8.12
CA ILE A 210 8.88 5.02 7.91
C ILE A 210 7.97 3.87 8.34
N PRO A 211 7.85 2.80 7.53
CA PRO A 211 7.00 1.67 7.87
C PRO A 211 7.66 0.84 8.99
N ILE A 212 7.33 1.14 10.25
CA ILE A 212 7.75 0.40 11.45
C ILE A 212 6.60 0.36 12.47
N TYR A 213 6.54 -0.69 13.30
CA TYR A 213 5.63 -0.81 14.46
C TYR A 213 5.92 0.20 15.62
N ALA A 214 6.81 1.18 15.40
CA ALA A 214 7.38 2.14 16.37
C ALA A 214 8.13 1.60 17.60
N ILE A 215 8.38 0.30 17.71
CA ILE A 215 9.00 -0.26 18.91
C ILE A 215 10.53 -0.10 18.96
N SER A 216 11.20 0.06 17.80
CA SER A 216 12.62 0.39 17.76
C SER A 216 12.91 1.42 16.68
N LYS A 217 13.34 2.63 17.06
CA LYS A 217 13.81 3.63 16.09
C LYS A 217 15.19 3.31 15.53
N LYS A 218 15.89 2.30 16.05
CA LYS A 218 17.32 2.05 15.77
C LYS A 218 17.60 0.66 15.21
N ASP A 219 16.58 -0.09 14.81
CA ASP A 219 16.80 -1.39 14.18
C ASP A 219 17.30 -1.24 12.72
N LYS A 220 17.78 -2.37 12.18
CA LYS A 220 18.33 -2.46 10.82
C LYS A 220 17.31 -2.09 9.74
N THR A 221 16.05 -2.50 9.91
CA THR A 221 14.94 -2.20 8.98
C THR A 221 14.61 -0.71 8.99
N SER A 222 14.54 -0.08 10.17
CA SER A 222 14.35 1.37 10.27
C SER A 222 15.46 2.15 9.55
N SER A 223 16.72 1.76 9.75
CA SER A 223 17.88 2.38 9.06
C SER A 223 17.78 2.21 7.54
N LYS A 224 17.43 1.00 7.07
CA LYS A 224 17.21 0.71 5.65
C LYS A 224 16.14 1.61 5.03
N TYR A 225 15.00 1.78 5.70
CA TYR A 225 13.93 2.63 5.20
C TYR A 225 14.28 4.13 5.23
N ARG A 226 15.09 4.61 6.19
CA ARG A 226 15.60 5.98 6.14
C ARG A 226 16.41 6.24 4.87
N GLU A 227 17.27 5.31 4.49
CA GLU A 227 18.04 5.42 3.25
C GLU A 227 17.14 5.40 2.01
N GLN A 228 16.14 4.51 1.99
CA GLN A 228 15.17 4.46 0.89
C GLN A 228 14.36 5.75 0.79
N ARG A 229 13.92 6.32 1.91
CA ARG A 229 13.18 7.58 1.97
C ARG A 229 13.93 8.69 1.26
N GLU A 230 15.23 8.83 1.50
CA GLU A 230 16.05 9.84 0.82
C GLU A 230 16.20 9.58 -0.68
N LYS A 231 16.24 8.31 -1.11
CA LYS A 231 16.20 7.95 -2.54
C LYS A 231 14.84 8.26 -3.18
N ILE A 232 13.74 8.00 -2.48
CA ILE A 232 12.37 8.27 -2.92
C ILE A 232 12.13 9.77 -3.06
N LYS A 233 12.53 10.58 -2.06
CA LYS A 233 12.44 12.05 -2.12
C LYS A 233 13.12 12.61 -3.38
N LYS A 234 14.29 12.07 -3.74
CA LYS A 234 15.02 12.47 -4.96
C LYS A 234 14.23 12.16 -6.24
N LYS A 235 13.49 11.04 -6.29
CA LYS A 235 12.67 10.65 -7.47
C LYS A 235 11.52 11.62 -7.71
N TYR A 236 10.86 12.09 -6.64
CA TYR A 236 9.73 13.02 -6.71
C TYR A 236 10.13 14.50 -6.75
N LYS A 237 11.43 14.82 -6.65
CA LYS A 237 11.92 16.20 -6.67
C LYS A 237 11.50 16.89 -7.97
N SER A 238 10.65 17.91 -7.83
CA SER A 238 10.14 18.73 -8.95
C SER A 238 9.33 17.98 -10.02
N LYS A 239 8.83 16.78 -9.71
CA LYS A 239 7.98 16.01 -10.62
C LYS A 239 6.56 15.86 -10.07
N ARG A 240 5.61 15.63 -10.99
CA ARG A 240 4.24 15.24 -10.65
C ARG A 240 4.24 13.83 -10.08
N ILE A 241 3.38 13.59 -9.09
CA ILE A 241 3.33 12.29 -8.40
C ILE A 241 2.89 11.23 -9.39
N LEU A 242 1.81 11.53 -10.12
CA LEU A 242 1.24 10.63 -11.10
C LEU A 242 2.26 10.20 -12.17
N GLU A 243 3.01 11.15 -12.73
CA GLU A 243 4.00 10.86 -13.78
C GLU A 243 5.09 9.88 -13.31
N VAL A 244 5.66 10.13 -12.12
CA VAL A 244 6.73 9.29 -11.56
C VAL A 244 6.20 7.90 -11.21
N THR A 245 4.96 7.81 -10.72
CA THR A 245 4.32 6.55 -10.37
C THR A 245 4.05 5.70 -11.62
N LEU A 246 3.41 6.28 -12.65
CA LEU A 246 3.13 5.58 -13.91
C LEU A 246 4.41 5.08 -14.59
N GLN A 247 5.46 5.91 -14.64
CA GLN A 247 6.81 5.53 -15.14
C GLN A 247 7.43 4.33 -14.43
N THR A 248 7.00 4.02 -13.21
CA THR A 248 7.56 2.95 -12.39
C THR A 248 6.72 1.69 -12.50
N LEU A 249 5.40 1.83 -12.55
CA LEU A 249 4.48 0.71 -12.69
C LEU A 249 4.59 0.00 -14.05
N GLU A 250 4.98 0.70 -15.11
CA GLU A 250 5.14 0.13 -16.46
C GLU A 250 6.51 -0.50 -16.75
N LYS A 251 7.42 -0.53 -15.75
CA LYS A 251 8.73 -1.18 -15.86
C LYS A 251 8.68 -2.60 -15.34
#